data_AF-A0AAW1VEP6-F1
#
_entry.id   AF-A0AAW1VEP6-F1
#
_cell.length_a   1.000
_cell.length_b   1.000
_cell.length_c   1.000
_cell.angle_alpha   90.00
_cell.angle_beta   90.00
_cell.angle_gamma   90.00
#
_symmetry.space_group_name_H-M   'P 1'
#
loop_
_entity.id
_entity.type
_entity.pdbx_description
1 polymer ?
#
loop_
_entity_poly.entity_id
_entity_poly.type
_entity_poly.pdbx_seq_one_letter_code
_entity_poly.pdbx_strand_id
1 'polypeptide(L)'
;MATQSSQDDLELLKNEIERLARELDQASSEKIQSAQYGLVLLQEKNELQLRCEELESAFVNTKHELLITQEALAKFQSSHKESTKSGIETEQSLLNETAALETSFNSQIIDLENEIKQLRHELDRVTAERDRMLQENTDMGKDKEDRGMECKKLRSELRELKLRETRLNLDYSELEEENIMLLKQISSLKSSQVEFESLKYEIRTLKEEMDLLNLQVEELTNLKKIAEKHMEEALESLQSEREAKYALKKELDAHIHRESFYNINNLAYSIKGMTDDVGLGSDGEDEIPGLKRIEDSLSAQSRELASPEDKHVDLFSEVHLNELRKLEKQLESLEKEKLHLTQNLRENQNMVEKSQGELQVFMARLVQLSAHVDSLQHLSSKVDKNVQSPTKDYKKILAHYEQWFKMSCKEILQLKQDIKDLEKLSNVSDATLTLRQEITNLKTKVLDLEEKNMDLDSDLKLLREFASSAGGSLEETQNNLQTVTEELAQLYHHVCTVNGQTPTRVVLDHEKEGMTPMAEEAPSIGEISKLEHLRNHLKNDMPLHDLESLNDTVTLARNVCTVVDQIKHLKNAIENTIELSKTKRDSSNGSYEGGRTRRCRFYRERLLYL
;
A
#
# COMPACT_ATOMS: atom_id res chain seq x y z
N MET A 1 -193.45 -73.72 -61.21
CA MET A 1 -192.26 -73.15 -61.87
C MET A 1 -192.07 -71.66 -61.53
N ALA A 2 -191.99 -71.29 -60.24
CA ALA A 2 -191.60 -69.92 -59.84
C ALA A 2 -190.90 -69.84 -58.47
N THR A 3 -190.92 -70.92 -57.68
CA THR A 3 -190.33 -70.96 -56.32
C THR A 3 -188.95 -71.61 -56.25
N GLN A 4 -188.48 -72.29 -57.31
CA GLN A 4 -187.17 -72.96 -57.35
C GLN A 4 -186.00 -72.04 -57.76
N SER A 5 -186.26 -70.95 -58.49
CA SER A 5 -185.19 -70.03 -58.95
C SER A 5 -184.65 -69.10 -57.86
N SER A 6 -185.47 -68.73 -56.87
CA SER A 6 -185.05 -67.78 -55.82
C SER A 6 -184.30 -68.43 -54.65
N GLN A 7 -184.37 -69.76 -54.50
CA GLN A 7 -183.61 -70.49 -53.48
C GLN A 7 -182.17 -70.76 -53.96
N ASP A 8 -181.99 -71.11 -55.24
CA ASP A 8 -180.66 -71.38 -55.81
C ASP A 8 -179.78 -70.11 -55.89
N ASP A 9 -180.36 -68.95 -56.23
CA ASP A 9 -179.61 -67.67 -56.23
C ASP A 9 -179.17 -67.25 -54.82
N LEU A 10 -180.00 -67.52 -53.81
CA LEU A 10 -179.70 -67.18 -52.41
C LEU A 10 -178.63 -68.11 -51.82
N GLU A 11 -178.56 -69.36 -52.30
CA GLU A 11 -177.54 -70.33 -51.92
C GLU A 11 -176.20 -70.03 -52.61
N LEU A 12 -176.21 -69.59 -53.88
CA LEU A 12 -175.02 -69.11 -54.58
C LEU A 12 -174.43 -67.85 -53.92
N LEU A 13 -175.26 -66.87 -53.54
CA LEU A 13 -174.80 -65.68 -52.82
C LEU A 13 -174.24 -66.03 -51.43
N LYS A 14 -174.82 -67.01 -50.72
CA LYS A 14 -174.27 -67.48 -49.43
C LYS A 14 -172.91 -68.16 -49.59
N ASN A 15 -172.77 -69.03 -50.60
CA ASN A 15 -171.49 -69.68 -50.91
C ASN A 15 -170.42 -68.67 -51.33
N GLU A 16 -170.80 -67.61 -52.05
CA GLU A 16 -169.89 -66.54 -52.44
C GLU A 16 -169.51 -65.63 -51.27
N ILE A 17 -170.45 -65.33 -50.36
CA ILE A 17 -170.15 -64.64 -49.09
C ILE A 17 -169.19 -65.48 -48.24
N GLU A 18 -169.37 -66.80 -48.19
CA GLU A 18 -168.50 -67.70 -47.45
C GLU A 18 -167.10 -67.81 -48.09
N ARG A 19 -167.02 -67.83 -49.44
CA ARG A 19 -165.75 -67.76 -50.17
C ARG A 19 -165.01 -66.44 -49.89
N LEU A 20 -165.70 -65.32 -50.00
CA LEU A 20 -165.15 -63.99 -49.73
C LEU A 20 -164.77 -63.83 -48.25
N ALA A 21 -165.50 -64.44 -47.32
CA ALA A 21 -165.15 -64.46 -45.91
C ALA A 21 -163.86 -65.26 -45.66
N ARG A 22 -163.71 -66.44 -46.29
CA ARG A 22 -162.47 -67.23 -46.20
C ARG A 22 -161.29 -66.52 -46.85
N GLU A 23 -161.49 -65.88 -48.01
CA GLU A 23 -160.44 -65.07 -48.67
C GLU A 23 -160.07 -63.84 -47.84
N LEU A 24 -161.04 -63.19 -47.19
CA LEU A 24 -160.81 -62.08 -46.28
C LEU A 24 -160.07 -62.53 -45.01
N ASP A 25 -160.44 -63.66 -44.43
CA ASP A 25 -159.77 -64.25 -43.27
C ASP A 25 -158.35 -64.69 -43.63
N GLN A 26 -158.14 -65.27 -44.81
CA GLN A 26 -156.83 -65.64 -45.31
C GLN A 26 -155.97 -64.40 -45.58
N ALA A 27 -156.49 -63.38 -46.27
CA ALA A 27 -155.78 -62.12 -46.48
C ALA A 27 -155.52 -61.36 -45.16
N SER A 28 -156.44 -61.44 -44.19
CA SER A 28 -156.28 -60.88 -42.85
C SER A 28 -155.20 -61.62 -42.07
N SER A 29 -155.19 -62.95 -42.11
CA SER A 29 -154.17 -63.81 -41.51
C SER A 29 -152.79 -63.54 -42.13
N GLU A 30 -152.68 -63.52 -43.45
CA GLU A 30 -151.44 -63.22 -44.18
C GLU A 30 -150.94 -61.80 -43.91
N LYS A 31 -151.86 -60.83 -43.76
CA LYS A 31 -151.54 -59.45 -43.35
C LYS A 31 -151.04 -59.39 -41.90
N ILE A 32 -151.68 -60.10 -40.97
CA ILE A 32 -151.26 -60.18 -39.57
C ILE A 32 -149.89 -60.87 -39.50
N GLN A 33 -149.69 -61.96 -40.22
CA GLN A 33 -148.44 -62.70 -40.27
C GLN A 33 -147.32 -61.84 -40.87
N SER A 34 -147.59 -61.10 -41.95
CA SER A 34 -146.64 -60.15 -42.55
C SER A 34 -146.31 -59.00 -41.60
N ALA A 35 -147.28 -58.50 -40.83
CA ALA A 35 -147.05 -57.47 -39.82
C ALA A 35 -146.23 -58.01 -38.63
N GLN A 36 -146.47 -59.25 -38.21
CA GLN A 36 -145.68 -59.93 -37.18
C GLN A 36 -144.23 -60.15 -37.64
N TYR A 37 -144.02 -60.65 -38.87
CA TYR A 37 -142.67 -60.74 -39.45
C TYR A 37 -142.03 -59.36 -39.62
N GLY A 38 -142.80 -58.35 -40.04
CA GLY A 38 -142.32 -56.98 -40.15
C GLY A 38 -141.89 -56.40 -38.79
N LEU A 39 -142.59 -56.73 -37.71
CA LEU A 39 -142.26 -56.27 -36.36
C LEU A 39 -141.00 -56.95 -35.83
N VAL A 40 -140.83 -58.26 -36.05
CA VAL A 40 -139.60 -58.99 -35.72
C VAL A 40 -138.42 -58.44 -36.52
N LEU A 41 -138.58 -58.22 -37.84
CA LEU A 41 -137.53 -57.62 -38.67
C LEU A 41 -137.17 -56.20 -38.24
N LEU A 42 -138.14 -55.40 -37.79
CA LEU A 42 -137.88 -54.07 -37.23
C LEU A 42 -137.15 -54.14 -35.88
N GLN A 43 -137.48 -55.12 -35.03
CA GLN A 43 -136.76 -55.37 -33.79
C GLN A 43 -135.32 -55.80 -34.06
N GLU A 44 -135.11 -56.80 -34.92
CA GLU A 44 -133.78 -57.26 -35.33
C GLU A 44 -132.96 -56.15 -35.99
N LYS A 45 -133.59 -55.32 -36.84
CA LYS A 45 -132.94 -54.14 -37.43
C LYS A 45 -132.51 -53.14 -36.36
N ASN A 46 -133.37 -52.87 -35.37
CA ASN A 46 -133.07 -51.93 -34.30
C ASN A 46 -131.94 -52.46 -33.39
N GLU A 47 -131.96 -53.76 -33.06
CA GLU A 47 -130.90 -54.43 -32.33
C GLU A 47 -129.57 -54.41 -33.09
N LEU A 48 -129.60 -54.70 -34.40
CA LEU A 48 -128.42 -54.60 -35.26
C LEU A 48 -127.90 -53.17 -35.34
N GLN A 49 -128.78 -52.17 -35.43
CA GLN A 49 -128.39 -50.77 -35.47
C GLN A 49 -127.73 -50.32 -34.17
N LEU A 50 -128.32 -50.65 -33.01
CA LEU A 50 -127.70 -50.43 -31.71
C LEU A 50 -126.34 -51.11 -31.62
N ARG A 51 -126.23 -52.34 -32.12
CA ARG A 51 -124.95 -53.06 -32.12
C ARG A 51 -123.91 -52.41 -33.02
N CYS A 52 -124.31 -51.89 -34.18
CA CYS A 52 -123.43 -51.11 -35.06
C CYS A 52 -122.98 -49.82 -34.38
N GLU A 53 -123.88 -49.07 -33.75
CA GLU A 53 -123.56 -47.83 -33.02
C GLU A 53 -122.61 -48.09 -31.85
N GLU A 54 -122.82 -49.16 -31.08
CA GLU A 54 -121.90 -49.61 -30.02
C GLU A 54 -120.51 -49.97 -30.58
N LEU A 55 -120.45 -50.71 -31.68
CA LEU A 55 -119.20 -51.09 -32.32
C LEU A 55 -118.46 -49.88 -32.90
N GLU A 56 -119.18 -48.92 -33.49
CA GLU A 56 -118.60 -47.66 -33.97
C GLU A 56 -118.04 -46.84 -32.81
N SER A 57 -118.77 -46.71 -31.70
CA SER A 57 -118.28 -46.02 -30.50
C SER A 57 -117.04 -46.71 -29.93
N ALA A 58 -117.06 -48.04 -29.80
CA ALA A 58 -115.90 -48.82 -29.35
C ALA A 58 -114.70 -48.67 -30.29
N PHE A 59 -114.93 -48.65 -31.61
CA PHE A 59 -113.89 -48.44 -32.61
C PHE A 59 -113.27 -47.03 -32.50
N VAL A 60 -114.10 -45.99 -32.38
CA VAL A 60 -113.62 -44.61 -32.22
C VAL A 60 -112.82 -44.47 -30.92
N ASN A 61 -113.29 -45.05 -29.81
CA ASN A 61 -112.58 -45.03 -28.54
C ASN A 61 -111.23 -45.77 -28.63
N THR A 62 -111.21 -46.97 -29.20
CA THR A 62 -109.98 -47.77 -29.37
C THR A 62 -108.97 -47.04 -30.26
N LYS A 63 -109.44 -46.38 -31.34
CA LYS A 63 -108.59 -45.57 -32.21
C LYS A 63 -108.00 -44.37 -31.45
N HIS A 64 -108.79 -43.72 -30.60
CA HIS A 64 -108.31 -42.61 -29.77
C HIS A 64 -107.27 -43.06 -28.74
N GLU A 65 -107.52 -44.18 -28.03
CA GLU A 65 -106.55 -44.78 -27.10
C GLU A 65 -105.26 -45.20 -27.80
N LEU A 66 -105.35 -45.75 -29.02
CA LEU A 66 -104.19 -46.08 -29.85
C LEU A 66 -103.36 -44.82 -30.18
N LEU A 67 -104.02 -43.71 -30.52
CA LEU A 67 -103.32 -42.45 -30.79
C LEU A 67 -102.62 -41.90 -29.53
N ILE A 68 -103.29 -41.92 -28.38
CA ILE A 68 -102.71 -41.47 -27.10
C ILE A 68 -101.50 -42.33 -26.73
N THR A 69 -101.60 -43.65 -26.86
CA THR A 69 -100.50 -44.56 -26.53
C THR A 69 -99.33 -44.43 -27.49
N GLN A 70 -99.58 -44.21 -28.79
CA GLN A 70 -98.54 -43.89 -29.77
C GLN A 70 -97.83 -42.56 -29.45
N GLU A 71 -98.58 -41.52 -29.09
CA GLU A 71 -98.00 -40.23 -28.70
C GLU A 71 -97.18 -40.34 -27.40
N ALA A 72 -97.70 -41.06 -26.40
CA ALA A 72 -96.99 -41.33 -25.15
C ALA A 72 -95.69 -42.12 -25.39
N LEU A 73 -95.72 -43.13 -26.26
CA LEU A 73 -94.54 -43.90 -26.66
C LEU A 73 -93.51 -43.02 -27.37
N ALA A 74 -93.94 -42.17 -28.31
CA ALA A 74 -93.06 -41.24 -29.01
C ALA A 74 -92.39 -40.25 -28.05
N LYS A 75 -93.16 -39.67 -27.11
CA LYS A 75 -92.63 -38.78 -26.06
C LYS A 75 -91.64 -39.51 -25.16
N PHE A 76 -91.97 -40.73 -24.72
CA PHE A 76 -91.07 -41.55 -23.90
C PHE A 76 -89.76 -41.85 -24.65
N GLN A 77 -89.83 -42.25 -25.92
CA GLN A 77 -88.64 -42.52 -26.73
C GLN A 77 -87.78 -41.27 -26.93
N SER A 78 -88.39 -40.10 -27.17
CA SER A 78 -87.65 -38.84 -27.31
C SER A 78 -86.98 -38.44 -26.01
N SER A 79 -87.73 -38.44 -24.90
CA SER A 79 -87.23 -38.10 -23.57
C SER A 79 -86.12 -39.06 -23.11
N HIS A 80 -86.29 -40.36 -23.35
CA HIS A 80 -85.24 -41.33 -23.07
C HIS A 80 -83.99 -41.01 -23.88
N LYS A 81 -84.09 -40.81 -25.21
CA LYS A 81 -82.92 -40.48 -26.05
C LYS A 81 -82.21 -39.21 -25.59
N GLU A 82 -82.95 -38.17 -25.24
CA GLU A 82 -82.39 -36.92 -24.69
C GLU A 82 -81.69 -37.15 -23.35
N SER A 83 -82.28 -37.94 -22.44
CA SER A 83 -81.67 -38.28 -21.17
C SER A 83 -80.37 -39.10 -21.34
N THR A 84 -80.35 -40.10 -22.24
CA THR A 84 -79.13 -40.86 -22.51
C THR A 84 -78.07 -39.98 -23.14
N LYS A 85 -78.44 -39.11 -24.09
CA LYS A 85 -77.52 -38.17 -24.72
C LYS A 85 -76.93 -37.21 -23.71
N SER A 86 -77.75 -36.62 -22.85
CA SER A 86 -77.30 -35.73 -21.78
C SER A 86 -76.36 -36.46 -20.80
N GLY A 87 -76.66 -37.72 -20.45
CA GLY A 87 -75.78 -38.55 -19.64
C GLY A 87 -74.39 -38.74 -20.29
N ILE A 88 -74.35 -39.09 -21.58
CA ILE A 88 -73.10 -39.25 -22.34
C ILE A 88 -72.34 -37.91 -22.42
N GLU A 89 -73.02 -36.80 -22.67
CA GLU A 89 -72.38 -35.47 -22.73
C GLU A 89 -71.76 -35.07 -21.38
N THR A 90 -72.45 -35.35 -20.27
CA THR A 90 -71.89 -35.09 -18.93
C THR A 90 -70.67 -35.97 -18.62
N GLU A 91 -70.73 -37.26 -18.95
CA GLU A 91 -69.59 -38.18 -18.79
C GLU A 91 -68.41 -37.75 -19.64
N GLN A 92 -68.65 -37.39 -20.91
CA GLN A 92 -67.61 -36.89 -21.81
C GLN A 92 -66.99 -35.57 -21.29
N SER A 93 -67.79 -34.68 -20.71
CA SER A 93 -67.28 -33.44 -20.10
C SER A 93 -66.36 -33.74 -18.92
N LEU A 94 -66.73 -34.67 -18.03
CA LEU A 94 -65.92 -35.08 -16.89
C LEU A 94 -64.62 -35.76 -17.32
N LEU A 95 -64.68 -36.60 -18.36
CA LEU A 95 -63.49 -37.24 -18.94
C LEU A 95 -62.54 -36.21 -19.56
N ASN A 96 -63.08 -35.23 -20.28
CA ASN A 96 -62.28 -34.15 -20.86
C ASN A 96 -61.63 -33.28 -19.78
N GLU A 97 -62.36 -32.95 -18.71
CA GLU A 97 -61.83 -32.21 -17.56
C GLU A 97 -60.70 -33.00 -16.87
N THR A 98 -60.92 -34.30 -16.65
CA THR A 98 -59.90 -35.18 -16.05
C THR A 98 -58.64 -35.26 -16.90
N ALA A 99 -58.79 -35.42 -18.22
CA ALA A 99 -57.65 -35.46 -19.15
C ALA A 99 -56.90 -34.11 -19.20
N ALA A 100 -57.61 -32.99 -19.11
CA ALA A 100 -57.00 -31.66 -19.05
C ALA A 100 -56.20 -31.46 -17.75
N LEU A 101 -56.76 -31.88 -16.61
CA LEU A 101 -56.07 -31.84 -15.31
C LEU A 101 -54.83 -32.73 -15.30
N GLU A 102 -54.93 -33.95 -15.81
CA GLU A 102 -53.80 -34.88 -15.93
C GLU A 102 -52.68 -34.29 -16.80
N THR A 103 -53.03 -33.66 -17.93
CA THR A 103 -52.07 -32.99 -18.80
C THR A 103 -51.41 -31.81 -18.09
N SER A 104 -52.18 -31.00 -17.34
CA SER A 104 -51.65 -29.88 -16.57
C SER A 104 -50.69 -30.33 -15.48
N PHE A 105 -51.03 -31.36 -14.70
CA PHE A 105 -50.15 -31.89 -13.66
C PHE A 105 -48.90 -32.52 -14.25
N ASN A 106 -49.00 -33.24 -15.36
CA ASN A 106 -47.84 -33.79 -16.06
C ASN A 106 -46.90 -32.67 -16.55
N SER A 107 -47.44 -31.57 -17.09
CA SER A 107 -46.61 -30.41 -17.46
C SER A 107 -45.88 -29.83 -16.24
N GLN A 108 -46.59 -29.64 -15.12
CA GLN A 108 -45.99 -29.10 -13.90
C GLN A 108 -44.90 -30.02 -13.32
N ILE A 109 -45.09 -31.34 -13.39
CA ILE A 109 -44.07 -32.31 -12.98
C ILE A 109 -42.81 -32.15 -13.84
N ILE A 110 -42.96 -32.04 -15.16
CA ILE A 110 -41.82 -31.86 -16.08
C ILE A 110 -41.09 -30.55 -15.79
N ASP A 111 -41.81 -29.47 -15.55
CA ASP A 111 -41.23 -28.16 -15.23
C ASP A 111 -40.42 -28.22 -13.92
N LEU A 112 -40.97 -28.83 -12.87
CA LEU A 112 -40.28 -29.01 -11.59
C LEU A 112 -39.07 -29.94 -11.72
N GLU A 113 -39.15 -31.01 -12.50
CA GLU A 113 -38.01 -31.90 -12.77
C GLU A 113 -36.89 -31.17 -13.50
N ASN A 114 -37.22 -30.29 -14.45
CA ASN A 114 -36.26 -29.46 -15.16
C ASN A 114 -35.62 -28.41 -14.24
N GLU A 115 -36.41 -27.76 -13.39
CA GLU A 115 -35.91 -26.81 -12.38
C GLU A 115 -34.95 -27.50 -11.40
N ILE A 116 -35.28 -28.72 -10.92
CA ILE A 116 -34.38 -29.51 -10.06
C ILE A 116 -33.05 -29.82 -10.78
N LYS A 117 -33.08 -30.18 -12.07
CA LYS A 117 -31.86 -30.43 -12.85
C LYS A 117 -31.03 -29.15 -12.99
N GLN A 118 -31.67 -28.01 -13.28
CA GLN A 118 -30.99 -26.72 -13.38
C GLN A 118 -30.35 -26.31 -12.05
N LEU A 119 -31.08 -26.43 -10.94
CA LEU A 119 -30.57 -26.11 -9.60
C LEU A 119 -29.39 -27.02 -9.19
N ARG A 120 -29.39 -28.29 -9.61
CA ARG A 120 -28.25 -29.19 -9.38
C ARG A 120 -27.01 -28.74 -10.16
N HIS A 121 -27.16 -28.38 -11.43
CA HIS A 121 -26.05 -27.86 -12.23
C HIS A 121 -25.50 -26.54 -11.67
N GLU A 122 -26.38 -25.67 -11.18
CA GLU A 122 -25.97 -24.42 -10.56
C GLU A 122 -25.26 -24.66 -9.22
N LEU A 123 -25.73 -25.61 -8.42
CA LEU A 123 -25.05 -26.02 -7.19
C LEU A 123 -23.64 -26.55 -7.48
N ASP A 124 -23.47 -27.40 -8.50
CA ASP A 124 -22.16 -27.91 -8.91
C ASP A 124 -21.24 -26.78 -9.36
N ARG A 125 -21.77 -25.82 -10.14
CA ARG A 125 -21.04 -24.62 -10.60
C ARG A 125 -20.55 -23.78 -9.42
N VAL A 126 -21.44 -23.44 -8.50
CA VAL A 126 -21.13 -22.63 -7.30
C VAL A 126 -20.17 -23.38 -6.37
N THR A 127 -20.29 -24.70 -6.25
CA THR A 127 -19.37 -25.54 -5.47
C THR A 127 -17.96 -25.51 -6.05
N ALA A 128 -17.82 -25.66 -7.38
CA ALA A 128 -16.53 -25.57 -8.05
C ALA A 128 -15.91 -24.16 -7.95
N GLU A 129 -16.74 -23.12 -8.05
CA GLU A 129 -16.31 -21.72 -7.87
C GLU A 129 -15.81 -21.48 -6.44
N ARG A 130 -16.54 -21.96 -5.42
CA ARG A 130 -16.10 -21.92 -4.01
C ARG A 130 -14.76 -22.62 -3.81
N ASP A 131 -14.59 -23.82 -4.35
CA ASP A 131 -13.35 -24.59 -4.16
C ASP A 131 -12.16 -23.92 -4.84
N ARG A 132 -12.38 -23.31 -6.01
CA ARG A 132 -11.38 -22.48 -6.67
C ARG A 132 -11.00 -21.26 -5.81
N MET A 133 -11.98 -20.52 -5.29
CA MET A 133 -11.72 -19.35 -4.43
C MET A 133 -11.01 -19.73 -3.13
N LEU A 134 -11.34 -20.89 -2.54
CA LEU A 134 -10.63 -21.43 -1.39
C LEU A 134 -9.16 -21.71 -1.73
N GLN A 135 -8.89 -22.34 -2.88
CA GLN A 135 -7.52 -22.60 -3.33
C GLN A 135 -6.73 -21.30 -3.55
N GLU A 136 -7.31 -20.32 -4.26
CA GLU A 136 -6.69 -19.00 -4.47
C GLU A 136 -6.39 -18.30 -3.13
N ASN A 137 -7.30 -18.37 -2.15
CA ASN A 137 -7.06 -17.82 -0.82
C ASN A 137 -5.91 -18.53 -0.08
N THR A 138 -5.78 -19.86 -0.22
CA THR A 138 -4.63 -20.57 0.36
C THR A 138 -3.30 -20.17 -0.28
N ASP A 139 -3.28 -19.95 -1.59
CA ASP A 139 -2.06 -19.55 -2.30
C ASP A 139 -1.69 -18.10 -1.99
N MET A 140 -2.68 -17.19 -1.91
CA MET A 140 -2.47 -15.83 -1.40
C MET A 140 -1.94 -15.81 0.05
N GLY A 141 -2.36 -16.77 0.89
CA GLY A 141 -1.84 -16.98 2.23
C GLY A 141 -0.34 -17.31 2.24
N LYS A 142 0.10 -18.23 1.37
CA LYS A 142 1.52 -18.61 1.22
C LYS A 142 2.35 -17.44 0.69
N ASP A 143 1.87 -16.76 -0.36
CA ASP A 143 2.48 -15.56 -0.93
C ASP A 143 2.72 -14.48 0.13
N LYS A 144 1.74 -14.30 1.03
CA LYS A 144 1.84 -13.35 2.14
C LYS A 144 2.90 -13.78 3.16
N GLU A 145 2.98 -15.06 3.48
CA GLU A 145 4.01 -15.60 4.37
C GLU A 145 5.41 -15.44 3.78
N ASP A 146 5.59 -15.76 2.50
CA ASP A 146 6.86 -15.63 1.78
C ASP A 146 7.35 -14.18 1.72
N ARG A 147 6.47 -13.24 1.34
CA ARG A 147 6.77 -11.79 1.40
C ARG A 147 7.07 -11.33 2.83
N GLY A 148 6.40 -11.92 3.83
CA GLY A 148 6.67 -11.67 5.24
C GLY A 148 8.07 -12.11 5.66
N MET A 149 8.53 -13.27 5.17
CA MET A 149 9.89 -13.77 5.38
C MET A 149 10.94 -12.90 4.68
N GLU A 150 10.70 -12.51 3.44
CA GLU A 150 11.58 -11.61 2.69
C GLU A 150 11.72 -10.24 3.37
N CYS A 151 10.61 -9.66 3.83
CA CYS A 151 10.64 -8.40 4.57
C CYS A 151 11.46 -8.51 5.88
N LYS A 152 11.34 -9.62 6.61
CA LYS A 152 12.17 -9.89 7.80
C LYS A 152 13.66 -10.01 7.44
N LYS A 153 13.98 -10.69 6.34
CA LYS A 153 15.35 -10.85 5.83
C LYS A 153 15.96 -9.49 5.46
N LEU A 154 15.28 -8.70 4.64
CA LEU A 154 15.72 -7.36 4.24
C LEU A 154 15.89 -6.41 5.45
N ARG A 155 15.01 -6.49 6.46
CA ARG A 155 15.18 -5.75 7.71
C ARG A 155 16.40 -6.19 8.53
N SER A 156 16.83 -7.45 8.41
CA SER A 156 18.07 -7.91 9.03
C SER A 156 19.29 -7.38 8.28
N GLU A 157 19.30 -7.52 6.96
CA GLU A 157 20.38 -7.01 6.10
C GLU A 157 20.56 -5.50 6.26
N LEU A 158 19.47 -4.72 6.32
CA LEU A 158 19.53 -3.29 6.57
C LEU A 158 20.17 -2.96 7.93
N ARG A 159 19.89 -3.74 8.97
CA ARG A 159 20.51 -3.54 10.30
C ARG A 159 22.00 -3.84 10.25
N GLU A 160 22.40 -4.90 9.56
CA GLU A 160 23.81 -5.27 9.39
C GLU A 160 24.58 -4.23 8.58
N LEU A 161 23.99 -3.70 7.49
CA LEU A 161 24.59 -2.63 6.70
C LEU A 161 24.76 -1.35 7.51
N LYS A 162 23.76 -0.93 8.30
CA LYS A 162 23.89 0.23 9.19
C LYS A 162 25.00 0.07 10.23
N LEU A 163 25.12 -1.13 10.82
CA LEU A 163 26.20 -1.43 11.76
C LEU A 163 27.57 -1.39 11.07
N ARG A 164 27.67 -1.91 9.84
CA ARG A 164 28.88 -1.85 9.03
C ARG A 164 29.27 -0.41 8.67
N GLU A 165 28.31 0.39 8.21
CA GLU A 165 28.48 1.80 7.90
C GLU A 165 28.98 2.59 9.11
N THR A 166 28.38 2.36 10.29
CA THR A 166 28.81 2.99 11.54
C THR A 166 30.27 2.66 11.87
N ARG A 167 30.69 1.41 11.67
CA ARG A 167 32.10 1.01 11.87
C ARG A 167 33.04 1.69 10.88
N LEU A 168 32.72 1.68 9.59
CA LEU A 168 33.53 2.33 8.57
C LEU A 168 33.67 3.84 8.80
N ASN A 169 32.63 4.50 9.30
CA ASN A 169 32.69 5.92 9.65
C ASN A 169 33.62 6.18 10.85
N LEU A 170 33.67 5.26 11.82
CA LEU A 170 34.63 5.34 12.92
C LEU A 170 36.06 5.18 12.40
N ASP A 171 36.33 4.14 11.62
CA ASP A 171 37.65 3.90 11.02
C ASP A 171 38.10 5.11 10.17
N TYR A 172 37.17 5.71 9.41
CA TYR A 172 37.45 6.91 8.63
C TYR A 172 37.81 8.10 9.52
N SER A 173 37.08 8.30 10.62
CA SER A 173 37.35 9.38 11.57
C SER A 173 38.74 9.21 12.23
N GLU A 174 39.10 7.97 12.58
CA GLU A 174 40.43 7.65 13.13
C GLU A 174 41.55 7.97 12.12
N LEU A 175 41.36 7.60 10.85
CA LEU A 175 42.33 7.92 9.78
C LEU A 175 42.44 9.43 9.51
N GLU A 176 41.34 10.18 9.60
CA GLU A 176 41.36 11.64 9.50
C GLU A 176 42.16 12.27 10.65
N GLU A 177 41.98 11.78 11.89
CA GLU A 177 42.74 12.23 13.05
C GLU A 177 44.24 11.94 12.89
N GLU A 178 44.61 10.74 12.44
CA GLU A 178 46.00 10.38 12.13
C GLU A 178 46.61 11.30 11.05
N ASN A 179 45.85 11.59 9.99
CA ASN A 179 46.31 12.49 8.93
C ASN A 179 46.58 13.90 9.47
N ILE A 180 45.65 14.43 10.30
CA ILE A 180 45.81 15.72 10.95
C ILE A 180 47.06 15.73 11.86
N MET A 181 47.30 14.64 12.61
CA MET A 181 48.50 14.51 13.45
C MET A 181 49.79 14.52 12.63
N LEU A 182 49.84 13.77 11.52
CA LEU A 182 50.97 13.76 10.61
C LEU A 182 51.22 15.13 9.97
N LEU A 183 50.17 15.83 9.53
CA LEU A 183 50.28 17.19 9.00
C LEU A 183 50.86 18.17 10.04
N LYS A 184 50.42 18.08 11.30
CA LYS A 184 50.98 18.88 12.40
C LYS A 184 52.46 18.58 12.62
N GLN A 185 52.85 17.30 12.61
CA GLN A 185 54.25 16.90 12.73
C GLN A 185 55.11 17.44 11.57
N ILE A 186 54.62 17.32 10.33
CA ILE A 186 55.30 17.88 9.14
C ILE A 186 55.46 19.39 9.28
N SER A 187 54.44 20.11 9.75
CA SER A 187 54.52 21.55 9.97
C SER A 187 55.57 21.91 11.01
N SER A 188 55.63 21.16 12.13
CA SER A 188 56.65 21.35 13.16
C SER A 188 58.05 21.11 12.62
N LEU A 189 58.26 20.02 11.87
CA LEU A 189 59.56 19.70 11.26
C LEU A 189 60.01 20.77 10.28
N LYS A 190 59.09 21.31 9.47
CA LYS A 190 59.38 22.43 8.55
C LYS A 190 59.81 23.68 9.32
N SER A 191 59.16 24.00 10.45
CA SER A 191 59.57 25.12 11.32
C SER A 191 60.98 24.92 11.86
N SER A 192 61.27 23.76 12.46
CA SER A 192 62.61 23.43 12.97
C SER A 192 63.67 23.41 11.86
N GLN A 193 63.31 23.01 10.63
CA GLN A 193 64.20 23.06 9.48
C GLN A 193 64.58 24.52 9.11
N VAL A 194 63.63 25.45 9.16
CA VAL A 194 63.89 26.88 8.92
C VAL A 194 64.80 27.45 10.01
N GLU A 195 64.54 27.13 11.28
CA GLU A 195 65.38 27.52 12.42
C GLU A 195 66.81 26.98 12.27
N PHE A 196 66.97 25.72 11.87
CA PHE A 196 68.27 25.11 11.64
C PHE A 196 69.05 25.83 10.53
N GLU A 197 68.43 26.11 9.39
CA GLU A 197 69.10 26.86 8.30
C GLU A 197 69.42 28.30 8.71
N SER A 198 68.60 28.94 9.56
CA SER A 198 68.89 30.25 10.15
C SER A 198 70.13 30.22 11.05
N LEU A 199 70.21 29.27 11.98
CA LEU A 199 71.37 29.10 12.86
C LEU A 199 72.64 28.76 12.06
N LYS A 200 72.50 27.93 11.02
CA LYS A 200 73.61 27.60 10.12
C LYS A 200 74.12 28.82 9.35
N TYR A 201 73.23 29.74 8.97
CA TYR A 201 73.62 31.02 8.40
C TYR A 201 74.38 31.88 9.43
N GLU A 202 73.82 32.03 10.63
CA GLU A 202 74.45 32.77 11.74
C GLU A 202 75.84 32.23 12.10
N ILE A 203 76.01 30.91 12.17
CA ILE A 203 77.32 30.26 12.41
C ILE A 203 78.31 30.60 11.29
N ARG A 204 77.89 30.71 10.03
CA ARG A 204 78.80 31.12 8.94
C ARG A 204 79.23 32.57 9.10
N THR A 205 78.29 33.47 9.37
CA THR A 205 78.59 34.88 9.59
C THR A 205 79.56 35.08 10.75
N LEU A 206 79.31 34.40 11.89
CA LEU A 206 80.22 34.45 13.04
C LEU A 206 81.61 33.87 12.73
N LYS A 207 81.70 32.84 11.88
CA LYS A 207 82.99 32.32 11.40
C LYS A 207 83.73 33.31 10.52
N GLU A 208 83.03 33.95 9.59
CA GLU A 208 83.62 35.01 8.74
C GLU A 208 84.12 36.19 9.59
N GLU A 209 83.37 36.59 10.62
CA GLU A 209 83.81 37.60 11.60
C GLU A 209 85.04 37.12 12.38
N MET A 210 85.04 35.87 12.87
CA MET A 210 86.19 35.29 13.58
C MET A 210 87.44 35.25 12.70
N ASP A 211 87.32 34.86 11.43
CA ASP A 211 88.44 34.81 10.48
C ASP A 211 89.00 36.21 10.19
N LEU A 212 88.12 37.23 10.08
CA LEU A 212 88.54 38.62 9.95
C LEU A 212 89.28 39.13 11.19
N LEU A 213 88.78 38.82 12.39
CA LEU A 213 89.46 39.15 13.65
C LEU A 213 90.82 38.44 13.75
N ASN A 214 90.92 37.18 13.32
CA ASN A 214 92.18 36.45 13.29
C ASN A 214 93.20 37.11 12.35
N LEU A 215 92.78 37.55 11.16
CA LEU A 215 93.63 38.30 10.24
C LEU A 215 94.13 39.61 10.87
N GLN A 216 93.24 40.36 11.54
CA GLN A 216 93.62 41.58 12.27
C GLN A 216 94.63 41.30 13.38
N VAL A 217 94.47 40.19 14.13
CA VAL A 217 95.43 39.77 15.16
C VAL A 217 96.79 39.41 14.54
N GLU A 218 96.81 38.71 13.41
CA GLU A 218 98.03 38.37 12.68
C GLU A 218 98.76 39.62 12.18
N GLU A 219 98.04 40.57 11.57
CA GLU A 219 98.58 41.86 11.14
C GLU A 219 99.18 42.66 12.31
N LEU A 220 98.46 42.75 13.44
CA LEU A 220 98.97 43.39 14.65
C LEU A 220 100.20 42.68 15.21
N THR A 221 100.23 41.35 15.14
CA THR A 221 101.39 40.55 15.58
C THR A 221 102.60 40.81 14.67
N ASN A 222 102.40 40.92 13.36
CA ASN A 222 103.46 41.26 12.41
C ASN A 222 103.98 42.69 12.62
N LEU A 223 103.08 43.66 12.83
CA LEU A 223 103.45 45.03 13.20
C LEU A 223 104.24 45.08 14.51
N LYS A 224 103.83 44.29 15.51
CA LYS A 224 104.56 44.15 16.76
C LYS A 224 105.97 43.60 16.53
N LYS A 225 106.13 42.52 15.75
CA LYS A 225 107.45 41.96 15.39
C LYS A 225 108.35 43.00 14.71
N ILE A 226 107.80 43.80 13.79
CA ILE A 226 108.54 44.89 13.13
C ILE A 226 108.96 45.95 14.14
N ALA A 227 108.07 46.35 15.05
CA ALA A 227 108.38 47.32 16.10
C ALA A 227 109.45 46.79 17.08
N GLU A 228 109.36 45.52 17.47
CA GLU A 228 110.36 44.83 18.29
C GLU A 228 111.72 44.79 17.58
N LYS A 229 111.75 44.42 16.29
CA LYS A 229 112.98 44.43 15.49
C LYS A 229 113.60 45.82 15.36
N HIS A 230 112.80 46.86 15.10
CA HIS A 230 113.30 48.23 15.05
C HIS A 230 113.84 48.69 16.41
N MET A 231 113.23 48.25 17.51
CA MET A 231 113.75 48.49 18.85
C MET A 231 115.10 47.78 19.06
N GLU A 232 115.24 46.52 18.64
CA GLU A 232 116.50 45.77 18.67
C GLU A 232 117.60 46.46 17.84
N GLU A 233 117.31 46.83 16.59
CA GLU A 233 118.23 47.57 15.71
C GLU A 233 118.68 48.90 16.32
N ALA A 234 117.77 49.64 16.97
CA ALA A 234 118.11 50.88 17.68
C ALA A 234 119.00 50.63 18.92
N LEU A 235 118.76 49.54 19.66
CA LEU A 235 119.58 49.13 20.79
C LEU A 235 120.99 48.69 20.34
N GLU A 236 121.09 47.92 19.26
CA GLU A 236 122.36 47.53 18.64
C GLU A 236 123.14 48.73 18.11
N SER A 237 122.45 49.67 17.43
CA SER A 237 123.08 50.92 16.98
C SER A 237 123.63 51.72 18.16
N LEU A 238 122.86 51.85 19.25
CA LEU A 238 123.32 52.53 20.47
C LEU A 238 124.51 51.80 21.12
N GLN A 239 124.51 50.47 21.09
CA GLN A 239 125.64 49.68 21.56
C GLN A 239 126.88 49.91 20.69
N SER A 240 126.74 49.91 19.36
CA SER A 240 127.83 50.18 18.43
C SER A 240 128.40 51.60 18.60
N GLU A 241 127.56 52.61 18.85
CA GLU A 241 128.01 53.96 19.18
C GLU A 241 128.76 54.00 20.52
N ARG A 242 128.29 53.26 21.53
CA ARG A 242 129.01 53.11 22.82
C ARG A 242 130.35 52.45 22.62
N GLU A 243 130.43 51.37 21.84
CA GLU A 243 131.67 50.67 21.53
C GLU A 243 132.64 51.55 20.73
N ALA A 244 132.17 52.29 19.73
CA ALA A 244 132.97 53.26 18.97
C ALA A 244 133.48 54.39 19.88
N LYS A 245 132.64 54.89 20.79
CA LYS A 245 133.03 55.88 21.80
C LYS A 245 134.06 55.32 22.77
N TYR A 246 133.93 54.06 23.19
CA TYR A 246 134.93 53.37 24.00
C TYR A 246 136.22 53.13 23.23
N ALA A 247 136.17 52.82 21.93
CA ALA A 247 137.34 52.66 21.07
C ALA A 247 138.10 53.97 20.89
N LEU A 248 137.39 55.08 20.60
CA LEU A 248 137.98 56.42 20.55
C LEU A 248 138.56 56.83 21.91
N LYS A 249 137.86 56.52 23.01
CA LYS A 249 138.41 56.71 24.36
C LYS A 249 139.68 55.89 24.56
N LYS A 250 139.73 54.64 24.10
CA LYS A 250 140.91 53.78 24.18
C LYS A 250 142.06 54.29 23.32
N GLU A 251 141.80 54.87 22.15
CA GLU A 251 142.83 55.52 21.32
C GLU A 251 143.36 56.81 21.97
N LEU A 252 142.48 57.59 22.60
CA LEU A 252 142.87 58.73 23.43
C LEU A 252 143.72 58.27 24.62
N ASP A 253 143.28 57.23 25.34
CA ASP A 253 144.04 56.60 26.42
C ASP A 253 145.37 56.03 25.88
N ALA A 254 145.42 55.51 24.65
CA ALA A 254 146.65 55.04 23.99
C ALA A 254 147.58 56.20 23.60
N HIS A 255 147.03 57.37 23.24
CA HIS A 255 147.77 58.60 22.99
C HIS A 255 148.36 59.17 24.29
N ILE A 256 147.57 59.17 25.36
CA ILE A 256 148.02 59.44 26.74
C ILE A 256 149.09 58.41 27.13
N HIS A 257 148.89 57.13 26.80
CA HIS A 257 149.84 56.07 27.11
C HIS A 257 151.17 56.22 26.35
N ARG A 258 151.14 56.69 25.09
CA ARG A 258 152.34 57.07 24.30
C ARG A 258 153.08 58.26 24.91
N GLU A 259 152.38 59.22 25.49
CA GLU A 259 153.01 60.30 26.28
C GLU A 259 153.57 59.80 27.62
N SER A 260 152.96 58.75 28.19
CA SER A 260 153.38 58.15 29.46
C SER A 260 154.48 57.07 29.35
N PHE A 261 155.20 57.00 28.22
CA PHE A 261 156.33 56.07 27.95
C PHE A 261 157.53 56.22 28.91
N TYR A 262 157.43 57.10 29.92
CA TYR A 262 158.40 57.25 31.01
C TYR A 262 157.93 56.73 32.37
N ASN A 263 156.77 56.10 32.51
CA ASN A 263 156.41 55.51 33.79
C ASN A 263 155.70 54.15 33.68
N ILE A 264 156.56 53.14 33.79
CA ILE A 264 156.30 51.85 34.47
C ILE A 264 155.49 50.85 33.65
N ASN A 265 156.30 50.13 32.88
CA ASN A 265 156.13 48.76 32.44
C ASN A 265 156.11 47.79 33.64
N ASN A 266 155.36 46.69 33.48
CA ASN A 266 155.39 45.41 34.22
C ASN A 266 154.76 45.32 35.63
N LEU A 267 153.56 44.74 35.73
CA LEU A 267 153.45 43.28 35.97
C LEU A 267 152.01 42.81 35.72
N ALA A 268 151.92 41.74 34.94
CA ALA A 268 150.71 41.17 34.39
C ALA A 268 150.44 39.77 35.00
N TYR A 269 149.14 39.43 35.11
CA TYR A 269 148.55 38.08 34.99
C TYR A 269 148.89 37.04 36.09
N SER A 270 148.01 36.12 36.55
CA SER A 270 146.73 35.64 36.04
C SER A 270 146.13 34.52 36.95
N ILE A 271 144.89 34.10 36.62
CA ILE A 271 144.24 32.76 36.79
C ILE A 271 143.48 32.52 38.12
N LYS A 272 142.25 31.95 38.18
CA LYS A 272 141.17 31.55 37.23
C LYS A 272 140.03 30.91 38.06
N GLY A 273 138.77 31.03 37.62
CA GLY A 273 137.64 30.19 38.08
C GLY A 273 136.27 30.78 37.70
N MET A 274 135.48 30.06 36.91
CA MET A 274 134.37 30.54 36.05
C MET A 274 132.97 30.47 36.70
N THR A 275 132.05 31.35 36.23
CA THR A 275 130.59 31.37 36.49
C THR A 275 129.80 31.41 35.17
N ASP A 276 128.62 30.80 35.23
CA ASP A 276 127.31 31.08 34.59
C ASP A 276 126.99 30.86 33.09
N ASP A 277 125.96 30.01 32.92
CA ASP A 277 124.71 30.13 32.13
C ASP A 277 124.68 29.94 30.60
N VAL A 278 123.48 29.52 30.15
CA VAL A 278 122.85 29.49 28.81
C VAL A 278 122.41 28.08 28.33
N GLY A 279 121.08 27.85 28.36
CA GLY A 279 120.21 27.74 27.17
C GLY A 279 120.17 26.46 26.30
N LEU A 280 118.99 26.24 25.68
CA LEU A 280 118.51 25.19 24.74
C LEU A 280 117.64 24.13 25.43
N GLY A 281 116.44 23.75 24.97
CA GLY A 281 115.62 24.09 23.81
C GLY A 281 114.43 23.11 23.86
N SER A 282 113.19 23.58 23.72
CA SER A 282 112.00 22.73 23.66
C SER A 282 111.29 23.01 22.34
N ASP A 283 111.29 21.98 21.51
CA ASP A 283 110.86 21.89 20.13
C ASP A 283 109.36 22.21 19.95
N GLY A 284 109.04 22.96 18.88
CA GLY A 284 107.70 23.01 18.26
C GLY A 284 107.43 21.70 17.51
N GLU A 285 106.29 21.44 16.85
CA GLU A 285 105.39 22.30 16.09
C GLU A 285 103.99 21.64 15.96
N ASP A 286 102.95 22.47 15.76
CA ASP A 286 101.95 22.48 14.66
C ASP A 286 101.75 21.19 13.80
N GLU A 287 100.58 20.79 13.28
CA GLU A 287 99.51 21.50 12.57
C GLU A 287 98.17 20.70 12.60
N ILE A 288 97.07 21.40 12.27
CA ILE A 288 95.71 20.92 11.96
C ILE A 288 95.58 20.79 10.40
N PRO A 289 94.43 20.55 9.73
CA PRO A 289 93.51 19.39 9.56
C PRO A 289 93.43 18.83 8.09
N GLY A 290 92.67 17.73 7.87
CA GLY A 290 91.86 17.59 6.63
C GLY A 290 91.71 16.22 5.93
N LEU A 291 90.52 15.59 6.11
CA LEU A 291 89.60 15.01 5.11
C LEU A 291 90.01 13.97 4.01
N LYS A 292 89.07 13.02 3.82
CA LYS A 292 88.76 12.06 2.70
C LYS A 292 89.20 10.61 2.98
N ARG A 293 88.41 9.54 2.78
CA ARG A 293 87.26 9.18 1.89
C ARG A 293 86.51 8.01 2.57
N ILE A 294 85.18 7.99 2.69
CA ILE A 294 84.23 7.25 1.82
C ILE A 294 84.79 5.90 1.32
N GLU A 295 84.38 4.80 1.94
CA GLU A 295 83.66 3.67 1.32
C GLU A 295 83.23 2.69 2.43
N ASP A 296 82.24 1.86 2.13
CA ASP A 296 81.84 0.66 2.90
C ASP A 296 80.89 0.85 4.09
N SER A 297 79.62 1.10 3.76
CA SER A 297 78.47 0.77 4.61
C SER A 297 77.50 -0.12 3.84
N LEU A 298 77.90 -1.37 3.60
CA LEU A 298 77.00 -2.47 3.26
C LEU A 298 77.52 -3.75 3.92
N SER A 299 76.58 -4.52 4.45
CA SER A 299 76.71 -5.92 4.91
C SER A 299 77.54 -6.21 6.16
N ALA A 300 76.88 -6.24 7.32
CA ALA A 300 77.08 -7.34 8.26
C ALA A 300 75.83 -7.53 9.11
N GLN A 301 75.28 -8.72 8.94
CA GLN A 301 73.99 -9.20 9.39
C GLN A 301 74.22 -10.09 10.62
N SER A 302 73.37 -9.90 11.64
CA SER A 302 72.74 -10.95 12.46
C SER A 302 73.42 -11.61 13.67
N ARG A 303 72.56 -11.74 14.70
CA ARG A 303 72.45 -12.72 15.80
C ARG A 303 73.33 -12.48 17.05
N GLU A 304 72.84 -12.59 18.29
CA GLU A 304 71.53 -12.92 18.86
C GLU A 304 71.55 -12.63 20.40
N LEU A 305 70.38 -12.26 20.96
CA LEU A 305 69.84 -12.56 22.31
C LEU A 305 70.52 -11.99 23.58
N ALA A 306 69.79 -11.21 24.39
CA ALA A 306 68.77 -11.71 25.34
C ALA A 306 68.16 -10.61 26.24
N SER A 307 66.88 -10.81 26.61
CA SER A 307 66.13 -10.29 27.79
C SER A 307 65.09 -9.17 27.55
N PRO A 308 63.93 -9.13 28.26
CA PRO A 308 63.22 -10.19 29.01
C PRO A 308 61.75 -10.41 28.57
N GLU A 309 61.30 -11.62 28.88
CA GLU A 309 59.96 -12.06 29.25
C GLU A 309 58.93 -10.95 29.59
N ASP A 310 57.92 -10.77 28.73
CA ASP A 310 56.53 -10.66 29.20
C ASP A 310 55.53 -11.04 28.10
N LYS A 311 54.42 -11.64 28.53
CA LYS A 311 53.38 -12.21 27.67
C LYS A 311 52.63 -11.11 26.91
N HIS A 312 53.02 -10.84 25.67
CA HIS A 312 52.12 -10.21 24.71
C HIS A 312 51.76 -11.21 23.62
N VAL A 313 50.53 -11.74 23.73
CA VAL A 313 49.80 -12.30 22.60
C VAL A 313 49.74 -11.18 21.55
N ASP A 314 50.40 -11.41 20.42
CA ASP A 314 50.45 -10.48 19.32
C ASP A 314 49.06 -10.36 18.66
N LEU A 315 48.25 -9.43 19.17
CA LEU A 315 46.93 -9.09 18.64
C LEU A 315 46.99 -8.55 17.20
N PHE A 316 48.15 -8.08 16.73
CA PHE A 316 48.29 -7.53 15.38
C PHE A 316 48.27 -8.62 14.31
N SER A 317 48.84 -9.80 14.57
CA SER A 317 48.75 -10.92 13.62
C SER A 317 47.40 -11.65 13.68
N GLU A 318 46.65 -11.57 14.78
CA GLU A 318 45.37 -12.28 14.94
C GLU A 318 44.15 -11.45 14.49
N VAL A 319 44.16 -10.13 14.73
CA VAL A 319 43.09 -9.21 14.31
C VAL A 319 43.17 -8.93 12.81
N HIS A 320 44.35 -8.63 12.27
CA HIS A 320 44.50 -8.42 10.83
C HIS A 320 44.24 -9.70 10.03
N LEU A 321 44.58 -10.89 10.55
CA LEU A 321 44.26 -12.13 9.85
C LEU A 321 42.76 -12.43 9.84
N ASN A 322 42.02 -12.07 10.90
CA ASN A 322 40.56 -12.23 10.94
C ASN A 322 39.83 -11.19 10.10
N GLU A 323 40.31 -9.95 10.03
CA GLU A 323 39.77 -8.92 9.14
C GLU A 323 40.09 -9.20 7.68
N LEU A 324 41.32 -9.64 7.39
CA LEU A 324 41.74 -10.06 6.06
C LEU A 324 40.96 -11.30 5.60
N ARG A 325 40.72 -12.29 6.47
CA ARG A 325 39.81 -13.42 6.20
C ARG A 325 38.36 -12.99 5.98
N LYS A 326 37.86 -11.97 6.69
CA LYS A 326 36.50 -11.43 6.48
C LYS A 326 36.39 -10.71 5.15
N LEU A 327 37.40 -9.91 4.78
CA LEU A 327 37.47 -9.24 3.48
C LEU A 327 37.63 -10.25 2.35
N GLU A 328 38.46 -11.28 2.52
CA GLU A 328 38.57 -12.41 1.58
C GLU A 328 37.22 -13.11 1.39
N LYS A 329 36.49 -13.39 2.48
CA LYS A 329 35.18 -14.05 2.39
C LYS A 329 34.11 -13.16 1.75
N GLN A 330 34.15 -11.84 2.01
CA GLN A 330 33.25 -10.89 1.35
C GLN A 330 33.58 -10.73 -0.13
N LEU A 331 34.87 -10.69 -0.48
CA LEU A 331 35.33 -10.67 -1.85
C LEU A 331 34.91 -11.95 -2.57
N GLU A 332 35.07 -13.12 -1.95
CA GLU A 332 34.62 -14.41 -2.49
C GLU A 332 33.10 -14.45 -2.68
N SER A 333 32.32 -13.85 -1.77
CA SER A 333 30.87 -13.72 -1.91
C SER A 333 30.48 -12.82 -3.07
N LEU A 334 31.12 -11.67 -3.21
CA LEU A 334 30.89 -10.74 -4.31
C LEU A 334 31.36 -11.32 -5.66
N GLU A 335 32.45 -12.10 -5.67
CA GLU A 335 32.89 -12.85 -6.84
C GLU A 335 31.88 -13.93 -7.24
N LYS A 336 31.28 -14.64 -6.27
CA LYS A 336 30.19 -15.60 -6.52
C LYS A 336 28.94 -14.91 -7.08
N GLU A 337 28.53 -13.77 -6.50
CA GLU A 337 27.40 -12.98 -7.01
C GLU A 337 27.67 -12.43 -8.41
N LYS A 338 28.86 -11.90 -8.65
CA LYS A 338 29.30 -11.46 -9.98
C LYS A 338 29.26 -12.61 -10.97
N LEU A 339 29.75 -13.80 -10.62
CA LEU A 339 29.68 -14.99 -11.47
C LEU A 339 28.22 -15.39 -11.75
N HIS A 340 27.36 -15.37 -10.74
CA HIS A 340 25.94 -15.67 -10.88
C HIS A 340 25.21 -14.66 -11.79
N LEU A 341 25.41 -13.36 -11.59
CA LEU A 341 24.85 -12.32 -12.44
C LEU A 341 25.38 -12.39 -13.87
N THR A 342 26.68 -12.70 -14.04
CA THR A 342 27.28 -12.90 -15.37
C THR A 342 26.70 -14.14 -16.05
N GLN A 343 26.42 -15.20 -15.30
CA GLN A 343 25.74 -16.39 -15.80
C GLN A 343 24.29 -16.06 -16.21
N ASN A 344 23.51 -15.39 -15.36
CA ASN A 344 22.13 -14.97 -15.68
C ASN A 344 22.10 -14.04 -16.91
N LEU A 345 23.06 -13.13 -17.03
CA LEU A 345 23.18 -12.27 -18.21
C LEU A 345 23.45 -13.10 -19.48
N ARG A 346 24.35 -14.08 -19.40
CA ARG A 346 24.64 -15.00 -20.52
C ARG A 346 23.43 -15.86 -20.88
N GLU A 347 22.69 -16.35 -19.89
CA GLU A 347 21.46 -17.13 -20.11
C GLU A 347 20.37 -16.27 -20.77
N ASN A 348 20.20 -15.02 -20.33
CA ASN A 348 19.28 -14.07 -20.96
C ASN A 348 19.72 -13.71 -22.40
N GLN A 349 21.01 -13.49 -22.64
CA GLN A 349 21.55 -13.28 -23.98
C GLN A 349 21.27 -14.48 -24.90
N ASN A 350 21.53 -15.70 -24.43
CA ASN A 350 21.23 -16.92 -25.16
C ASN A 350 19.73 -17.07 -25.45
N MET A 351 18.86 -16.69 -24.50
CA MET A 351 17.40 -16.73 -24.68
C MET A 351 16.96 -15.75 -25.76
N VAL A 352 17.51 -14.53 -25.76
CA VAL A 352 17.23 -13.51 -26.78
C VAL A 352 17.71 -13.99 -28.15
N GLU A 353 18.94 -14.49 -28.27
CA GLU A 353 19.47 -15.04 -29.52
C GLU A 353 18.61 -16.19 -30.06
N LYS A 354 18.17 -17.10 -29.18
CA LYS A 354 17.26 -18.19 -29.54
C LYS A 354 15.91 -17.66 -30.06
N SER A 355 15.31 -16.69 -29.37
CA SER A 355 14.03 -16.09 -29.78
C SER A 355 14.15 -15.33 -31.11
N GLN A 356 15.26 -14.64 -31.36
CA GLN A 356 15.54 -13.98 -32.63
C GLN A 356 15.72 -15.00 -33.76
N GLY A 357 16.41 -16.12 -33.50
CA GLY A 357 16.54 -17.23 -34.44
C GLY A 357 15.19 -17.86 -34.80
N GLU A 358 14.34 -18.11 -33.81
CA GLU A 358 12.97 -18.62 -34.01
C GLU A 358 12.13 -17.63 -34.84
N LEU A 359 12.22 -16.32 -34.55
CA LEU A 359 11.53 -15.28 -35.32
C LEU A 359 12.03 -15.21 -36.77
N GLN A 360 13.33 -15.37 -37.01
CA GLN A 360 13.88 -15.35 -38.37
C GLN A 360 13.43 -16.58 -39.18
N VAL A 361 13.33 -17.75 -38.55
CA VAL A 361 12.73 -18.95 -39.16
C VAL A 361 11.25 -18.71 -39.47
N PHE A 362 10.51 -18.06 -38.57
CA PHE A 362 9.10 -17.70 -38.78
C PHE A 362 8.93 -16.75 -39.98
N MET A 363 9.75 -15.69 -40.07
CA MET A 363 9.75 -14.76 -41.20
C MET A 363 10.09 -15.45 -42.52
N ALA A 364 11.09 -16.34 -42.55
CA ALA A 364 11.44 -17.08 -43.76
C ALA A 364 10.28 -17.96 -44.27
N ARG A 365 9.53 -18.58 -43.35
CA ARG A 365 8.34 -19.39 -43.68
C ARG A 365 7.18 -18.55 -44.19
N LEU A 366 6.97 -17.34 -43.65
CA LEU A 366 5.97 -16.41 -44.19
C LEU A 366 6.29 -15.98 -45.63
N VAL A 367 7.56 -15.73 -45.93
CA VAL A 367 8.01 -15.43 -47.30
C VAL A 367 7.76 -16.61 -48.25
N GLN A 368 8.04 -17.84 -47.79
CA GLN A 368 7.76 -19.06 -48.56
C GLN A 368 6.25 -19.24 -48.80
N LEU A 369 5.41 -18.98 -47.80
CA LEU A 369 3.95 -19.01 -47.94
C LEU A 369 3.45 -18.00 -49.00
N SER A 370 3.98 -16.78 -48.96
CA SER A 370 3.69 -15.76 -49.97
C SER A 370 4.06 -16.24 -51.38
N ALA A 371 5.24 -16.86 -51.54
CA ALA A 371 5.68 -17.38 -52.84
C ALA A 371 4.78 -18.51 -53.38
N HIS A 372 4.23 -19.36 -52.50
CA HIS A 372 3.23 -20.38 -52.89
C HIS A 372 1.91 -19.75 -53.36
N VAL A 373 1.45 -18.69 -52.68
CA VAL A 373 0.26 -17.93 -53.11
C VAL A 373 0.49 -17.25 -54.47
N ASP A 374 1.64 -16.61 -54.65
CA ASP A 374 2.03 -16.00 -55.93
C ASP A 374 2.11 -17.05 -57.06
N SER A 375 2.62 -18.25 -56.75
CA SER A 375 2.71 -19.36 -57.69
C SER A 375 1.32 -19.86 -58.12
N LEU A 376 0.37 -19.96 -57.19
CA LEU A 376 -1.03 -20.29 -57.48
C LEU A 376 -1.70 -19.21 -58.35
N GLN A 377 -1.46 -17.93 -58.04
CA GLN A 377 -1.97 -16.81 -58.83
C GLN A 377 -1.41 -16.81 -60.26
N HIS A 378 -0.12 -17.10 -60.41
CA HIS A 378 0.52 -17.24 -61.72
C HIS A 378 -0.01 -18.45 -62.51
N LEU A 379 -0.21 -19.60 -61.85
CA LEU A 379 -0.82 -20.80 -62.45
C LEU A 379 -2.24 -20.51 -62.96
N SER A 380 -3.06 -19.82 -62.16
CA SER A 380 -4.41 -19.38 -62.54
C SER A 380 -4.37 -18.43 -63.75
N SER A 381 -3.54 -17.40 -63.70
CA SER A 381 -3.37 -16.42 -64.78
C SER A 381 -2.90 -17.07 -66.10
N LYS A 382 -2.04 -18.10 -66.01
CA LYS A 382 -1.53 -18.83 -67.18
C LYS A 382 -2.61 -19.68 -67.85
N VAL A 383 -3.49 -20.32 -67.09
CA VAL A 383 -4.64 -21.05 -67.64
C VAL A 383 -5.60 -20.09 -68.32
N ASP A 384 -5.94 -18.98 -67.67
CA ASP A 384 -6.88 -18.00 -68.21
C ASP A 384 -6.40 -17.45 -69.57
N LYS A 385 -5.11 -17.09 -69.69
CA LYS A 385 -4.49 -16.67 -70.96
C LYS A 385 -4.51 -17.75 -72.04
N ASN A 386 -4.28 -19.02 -71.68
CA ASN A 386 -4.26 -20.13 -72.64
C ASN A 386 -5.67 -20.52 -73.13
N VAL A 387 -6.69 -20.37 -72.28
CA VAL A 387 -8.10 -20.65 -72.59
C VAL A 387 -8.70 -19.56 -73.48
N GLN A 388 -8.27 -18.31 -73.33
CA GLN A 388 -8.70 -17.19 -74.18
C GLN A 388 -8.05 -17.21 -75.59
N SER A 389 -7.06 -18.06 -75.84
CA SER A 389 -6.45 -18.20 -77.18
C SER A 389 -7.41 -18.92 -78.15
N PRO A 390 -7.53 -18.48 -79.43
CA PRO A 390 -8.51 -19.01 -80.39
C PRO A 390 -8.06 -20.36 -80.98
N THR A 391 -7.82 -21.35 -80.12
CA THR A 391 -7.36 -22.69 -80.51
C THR A 391 -8.53 -23.67 -80.41
N LYS A 392 -9.02 -24.20 -81.55
CA LYS A 392 -10.13 -25.17 -81.61
C LYS A 392 -9.77 -26.59 -81.13
N ASP A 393 -8.58 -26.77 -80.57
CA ASP A 393 -8.04 -28.06 -80.16
C ASP A 393 -8.40 -28.35 -78.70
N TYR A 394 -9.62 -28.81 -78.47
CA TYR A 394 -10.17 -29.12 -77.15
C TYR A 394 -9.28 -30.08 -76.34
N LYS A 395 -8.52 -30.97 -77.00
CA LYS A 395 -7.60 -31.90 -76.33
C LYS A 395 -6.44 -31.16 -75.66
N LYS A 396 -5.90 -30.12 -76.30
CA LYS A 396 -4.82 -29.29 -75.71
C LYS A 396 -5.34 -28.45 -74.54
N ILE A 397 -6.56 -27.91 -74.64
CA ILE A 397 -7.21 -27.17 -73.56
C ILE A 397 -7.44 -28.07 -72.34
N LEU A 398 -7.97 -29.28 -72.54
CA LEU A 398 -8.14 -30.28 -71.49
C LEU A 398 -6.80 -30.65 -70.83
N ALA A 399 -5.75 -30.89 -71.62
CA ALA A 399 -4.41 -31.18 -71.09
C ALA A 399 -3.84 -30.03 -70.25
N HIS A 400 -4.11 -28.77 -70.63
CA HIS A 400 -3.70 -27.60 -69.84
C HIS A 400 -4.48 -27.48 -68.52
N TYR A 401 -5.78 -27.76 -68.51
CA TYR A 401 -6.57 -27.79 -67.27
C TYR A 401 -6.12 -28.92 -66.34
N GLU A 402 -5.85 -30.11 -66.87
CA GLU A 402 -5.32 -31.24 -66.11
C GLU A 402 -3.96 -30.91 -65.49
N GLN A 403 -3.07 -30.28 -66.27
CA GLN A 403 -1.77 -29.83 -65.78
C GLN A 403 -1.89 -28.76 -64.70
N TRP A 404 -2.79 -27.78 -64.87
CA TRP A 404 -3.06 -26.76 -63.86
C TRP A 404 -3.62 -27.35 -62.57
N PHE A 405 -4.59 -28.26 -62.67
CA PHE A 405 -5.14 -28.95 -61.51
C PHE A 405 -4.03 -29.70 -60.76
N LYS A 406 -3.20 -30.44 -61.47
CA LYS A 406 -2.08 -31.20 -60.87
C LYS A 406 -1.08 -30.30 -60.15
N MET A 407 -0.68 -29.18 -60.78
CA MET A 407 0.29 -28.25 -60.18
C MET A 407 -0.33 -27.47 -59.02
N SER A 408 -1.57 -27.00 -59.15
CA SER A 408 -2.27 -26.27 -58.09
C SER A 408 -2.53 -27.17 -56.88
N CYS A 409 -2.90 -28.44 -57.09
CA CYS A 409 -3.01 -29.41 -56.01
C CYS A 409 -1.67 -29.61 -55.27
N LYS A 410 -0.55 -29.66 -56.00
CA LYS A 410 0.78 -29.77 -55.38
C LYS A 410 1.13 -28.54 -54.54
N GLU A 411 0.91 -27.33 -55.06
CA GLU A 411 1.14 -26.07 -54.34
C GLU A 411 0.23 -25.94 -53.11
N ILE A 412 -1.06 -26.33 -53.21
CA ILE A 412 -1.99 -26.33 -52.08
C ILE A 412 -1.57 -27.34 -51.00
N LEU A 413 -1.07 -28.52 -51.39
CA LEU A 413 -0.55 -29.50 -50.44
C LEU A 413 0.71 -28.98 -49.72
N GLN A 414 1.62 -28.31 -50.44
CA GLN A 414 2.81 -27.71 -49.85
C GLN A 414 2.43 -26.55 -48.91
N LEU A 415 1.50 -25.68 -49.33
CA LEU A 415 0.97 -24.58 -48.52
C LEU A 415 0.30 -25.08 -47.22
N LYS A 416 -0.45 -26.19 -47.30
CA LYS A 416 -1.02 -26.85 -46.11
C LYS A 416 0.05 -27.38 -45.17
N GLN A 417 1.13 -27.95 -45.70
CA GLN A 417 2.25 -28.44 -44.89
C GLN A 417 2.99 -27.27 -44.22
N ASP A 418 3.25 -26.19 -44.96
CA ASP A 418 3.92 -24.99 -44.45
C ASP A 418 3.08 -24.28 -43.38
N ILE A 419 1.75 -24.21 -43.53
CA ILE A 419 0.82 -23.70 -42.49
C ILE A 419 0.89 -24.59 -41.24
N LYS A 420 0.85 -25.92 -41.39
CA LYS A 420 0.95 -26.85 -40.25
C LYS A 420 2.28 -26.72 -39.52
N ASP A 421 3.37 -26.45 -40.24
CA ASP A 421 4.68 -26.24 -39.64
C ASP A 421 4.79 -24.83 -39.02
N LEU A 422 4.13 -23.81 -39.56
CA LEU A 422 3.96 -22.49 -38.94
C LEU A 422 3.14 -22.57 -37.65
N GLU A 423 2.07 -23.38 -37.59
CA GLU A 423 1.28 -23.61 -36.38
C GLU A 423 2.14 -24.18 -35.25
N LYS A 424 3.10 -25.07 -35.56
CA LYS A 424 4.04 -25.59 -34.55
C LYS A 424 4.99 -24.53 -33.99
N LEU A 425 5.36 -23.52 -34.79
CA LEU A 425 6.16 -22.37 -34.34
C LEU A 425 5.30 -21.29 -33.66
N SER A 426 4.02 -21.19 -34.04
CA SER A 426 3.03 -20.26 -33.50
C SER A 426 2.33 -20.77 -32.25
N ASN A 427 2.54 -22.04 -31.86
CA ASN A 427 2.25 -22.49 -30.52
C ASN A 427 3.06 -21.60 -29.59
N VAL A 428 2.34 -20.64 -29.03
CA VAL A 428 2.79 -19.56 -28.16
C VAL A 428 3.92 -20.11 -27.31
N SER A 429 5.15 -19.64 -27.55
CA SER A 429 6.29 -20.02 -26.72
C SER A 429 5.84 -19.96 -25.25
N ASP A 430 6.18 -20.96 -24.44
CA ASP A 430 5.82 -20.95 -23.01
C ASP A 430 6.14 -19.60 -22.36
N ALA A 431 7.17 -18.89 -22.86
CA ALA A 431 7.52 -17.52 -22.49
C ALA A 431 6.40 -16.48 -22.75
N THR A 432 5.67 -16.57 -23.87
CA THR A 432 4.57 -15.65 -24.19
C THR A 432 3.29 -16.00 -23.42
N LEU A 433 3.04 -17.28 -23.10
CA LEU A 433 1.93 -17.66 -22.21
C LEU A 433 2.19 -17.20 -20.78
N THR A 434 3.40 -17.42 -20.26
CA THR A 434 3.83 -16.98 -18.94
C THR A 434 3.79 -15.45 -18.82
N LEU A 435 4.31 -14.70 -19.80
CA LEU A 435 4.20 -13.23 -19.82
C LEU A 435 2.74 -12.75 -19.86
N ARG A 436 1.85 -13.40 -20.62
CA ARG A 436 0.42 -13.06 -20.62
C ARG A 436 -0.20 -13.30 -19.25
N GLN A 437 0.14 -14.41 -18.60
CA GLN A 437 -0.36 -14.74 -17.26
C GLN A 437 0.16 -13.74 -16.22
N GLU A 438 1.44 -13.37 -16.26
CA GLU A 438 2.02 -12.32 -15.41
C GLU A 438 1.35 -10.95 -15.61
N ILE A 439 1.13 -10.53 -16.86
CA ILE A 439 0.41 -9.28 -17.18
C ILE A 439 -1.01 -9.32 -16.60
N THR A 440 -1.69 -10.47 -16.69
CA THR A 440 -3.05 -10.63 -16.16
C THR A 440 -3.05 -10.53 -14.64
N ASN A 441 -2.09 -11.19 -13.97
CA ASN A 441 -1.93 -11.13 -12.51
C ASN A 441 -1.61 -9.71 -12.02
N LEU A 442 -0.70 -9.01 -12.71
CA LEU A 442 -0.38 -7.61 -12.40
C LEU A 442 -1.59 -6.71 -12.59
N LYS A 443 -2.39 -6.93 -13.64
CA LYS A 443 -3.61 -6.15 -13.87
C LYS A 443 -4.63 -6.35 -12.75
N THR A 444 -4.85 -7.58 -12.29
CA THR A 444 -5.73 -7.85 -11.14
C THR A 444 -5.21 -7.16 -9.88
N LYS A 445 -3.90 -7.25 -9.61
CA LYS A 445 -3.29 -6.60 -8.45
C LYS A 445 -3.41 -5.07 -8.47
N VAL A 446 -3.35 -4.45 -9.65
CA VAL A 446 -3.59 -3.01 -9.81
C VAL A 446 -5.03 -2.67 -9.49
N LEU A 447 -6.00 -3.44 -10.01
CA LEU A 447 -7.42 -3.23 -9.69
C LEU A 447 -7.69 -3.38 -8.17
N ASP A 448 -7.13 -4.39 -7.53
CA ASP A 448 -7.26 -4.59 -6.07
C ASP A 448 -6.65 -3.44 -5.25
N LEU A 449 -5.56 -2.83 -5.75
CA LEU A 449 -4.92 -1.67 -5.11
C LEU A 449 -5.71 -0.39 -5.36
N GLU A 450 -6.30 -0.23 -6.55
CA GLU A 450 -7.18 0.89 -6.87
C GLU A 450 -8.44 0.84 -6.00
N GLU A 451 -9.07 -0.32 -5.83
CA GLU A 451 -10.23 -0.51 -4.94
C GLU A 451 -9.88 -0.16 -3.49
N LYS A 452 -8.77 -0.71 -2.95
CA LYS A 452 -8.31 -0.37 -1.59
C LYS A 452 -7.99 1.12 -1.42
N ASN A 453 -7.48 1.77 -2.46
CA ASN A 453 -7.19 3.20 -2.40
C ASN A 453 -8.48 4.03 -2.41
N MET A 454 -9.51 3.60 -3.15
CA MET A 454 -10.84 4.21 -3.09
C MET A 454 -11.49 4.04 -1.72
N ASP A 455 -11.37 2.86 -1.10
CA ASP A 455 -11.85 2.61 0.26
C ASP A 455 -11.15 3.50 1.28
N LEU A 456 -9.81 3.59 1.23
CA LEU A 456 -9.03 4.46 2.10
C LEU A 456 -9.35 5.95 1.90
N ASP A 457 -9.60 6.40 0.67
CA ASP A 457 -10.02 7.77 0.39
C ASP A 457 -11.42 8.07 0.97
N SER A 458 -12.33 7.10 0.91
CA SER A 458 -13.64 7.18 1.56
C SER A 458 -13.51 7.26 3.09
N ASP A 459 -12.69 6.40 3.69
CA ASP A 459 -12.43 6.41 5.14
C ASP A 459 -11.78 7.73 5.59
N LEU A 460 -10.86 8.29 4.80
CA LEU A 460 -10.24 9.59 5.09
C LEU A 460 -11.26 10.73 5.03
N LYS A 461 -12.21 10.71 4.09
CA LYS A 461 -13.31 11.70 4.04
C LYS A 461 -14.20 11.60 5.26
N LEU A 462 -14.58 10.40 5.67
CA LEU A 462 -15.37 10.18 6.88
C LEU A 462 -14.61 10.65 8.14
N LEU A 463 -13.32 10.34 8.24
CA LEU A 463 -12.48 10.80 9.35
C LEU A 463 -12.39 12.33 9.38
N ARG A 464 -12.32 12.98 8.22
CA ARG A 464 -12.33 14.44 8.07
C ARG A 464 -13.65 15.06 8.56
N GLU A 465 -14.78 14.48 8.17
CA GLU A 465 -16.11 14.92 8.63
C GLU A 465 -16.24 14.78 10.15
N PHE A 466 -15.79 13.66 10.71
CA PHE A 466 -15.78 13.46 12.18
C PHE A 466 -14.85 14.45 12.88
N ALA A 467 -13.64 14.68 12.37
CA ALA A 467 -12.71 15.64 12.94
C ALA A 467 -13.27 17.07 12.90
N SER A 468 -13.89 17.48 11.79
CA SER A 468 -14.51 18.80 11.66
C SER A 468 -15.68 18.99 12.64
N SER A 469 -16.55 17.97 12.76
CA SER A 469 -17.68 17.99 13.70
C SER A 469 -17.20 18.04 15.16
N ALA A 470 -16.19 17.24 15.50
CA ALA A 470 -15.58 17.26 16.82
C ALA A 470 -14.92 18.61 17.14
N GLY A 471 -14.21 19.20 16.18
CA GLY A 471 -13.63 20.53 16.27
C GLY A 471 -14.66 21.62 16.51
N GLY A 472 -15.75 21.63 15.75
CA GLY A 472 -16.85 22.60 15.94
C GLY A 472 -17.51 22.48 17.32
N SER A 473 -17.72 21.25 17.81
CA SER A 473 -18.24 21.00 19.17
C SER A 473 -17.28 21.48 20.26
N LEU A 474 -15.97 21.31 20.05
CA LEU A 474 -14.93 21.78 20.96
C LEU A 474 -14.88 23.31 21.02
N GLU A 475 -14.93 23.96 19.86
CA GLU A 475 -14.97 25.42 19.73
C GLU A 475 -16.23 26.01 20.40
N GLU A 476 -17.40 25.40 20.19
CA GLU A 476 -18.65 25.78 20.87
C GLU A 476 -18.51 25.64 22.40
N THR A 477 -17.93 24.53 22.87
CA THR A 477 -17.70 24.30 24.30
C THR A 477 -16.73 25.32 24.88
N GLN A 478 -15.68 25.69 24.16
CA GLN A 478 -14.72 26.72 24.56
C GLN A 478 -15.37 28.09 24.68
N ASN A 479 -16.19 28.49 23.71
CA ASN A 479 -16.93 29.74 23.74
C ASN A 479 -17.93 29.79 24.91
N ASN A 480 -18.61 28.68 25.18
CA ASN A 480 -19.51 28.55 26.32
C ASN A 480 -18.75 28.66 27.65
N LEU A 481 -17.59 28.03 27.78
CA LEU A 481 -16.76 28.14 28.98
C LEU A 481 -16.21 29.55 29.20
N GLN A 482 -15.83 30.26 28.13
CA GLN A 482 -15.42 31.66 28.23
C GLN A 482 -16.58 32.52 28.78
N THR A 483 -17.78 32.33 28.25
CA THR A 483 -18.99 33.04 28.71
C THR A 483 -19.27 32.75 30.19
N VAL A 484 -19.20 31.49 30.62
CA VAL A 484 -19.37 31.10 32.03
C VAL A 484 -18.30 31.73 32.92
N THR A 485 -17.04 31.77 32.46
CA THR A 485 -15.92 32.39 33.17
C THR A 485 -16.17 33.89 33.40
N GLU A 486 -16.69 34.59 32.40
CA GLU A 486 -17.06 36.01 32.49
C GLU A 486 -18.24 36.23 33.46
N GLU A 487 -19.29 35.42 33.38
CA GLU A 487 -20.44 35.52 34.30
C GLU A 487 -20.06 35.23 35.75
N LEU A 488 -19.21 34.23 35.98
CA LEU A 488 -18.69 33.91 37.32
C LEU A 488 -17.84 35.05 37.89
N ALA A 489 -17.00 35.67 37.07
CA ALA A 489 -16.21 36.84 37.47
C ALA A 489 -17.12 38.03 37.86
N GLN A 490 -18.19 38.28 37.09
CA GLN A 490 -19.17 39.32 37.40
C GLN A 490 -19.93 39.04 38.70
N LEU A 491 -20.37 37.80 38.92
CA LEU A 491 -21.02 37.39 40.17
C LEU A 491 -20.08 37.55 41.36
N TYR A 492 -18.82 37.15 41.23
CA TYR A 492 -17.81 37.32 42.27
C TYR A 492 -17.59 38.79 42.63
N HIS A 493 -17.47 39.65 41.62
CA HIS A 493 -17.42 41.09 41.81
C HIS A 493 -18.62 41.63 42.59
N HIS A 494 -19.83 41.20 42.24
CA HIS A 494 -21.05 41.66 42.90
C HIS A 494 -21.07 41.24 44.39
N VAL A 495 -20.74 39.99 44.69
CA VAL A 495 -20.68 39.47 46.06
C VAL A 495 -19.61 40.20 46.89
N CYS A 496 -18.42 40.42 46.34
CA CYS A 496 -17.36 41.19 47.00
C CYS A 496 -17.82 42.63 47.29
N THR A 497 -18.49 43.28 46.33
CA THR A 497 -19.03 44.63 46.49
C THR A 497 -20.06 44.70 47.62
N VAL A 498 -20.98 43.73 47.69
CA VAL A 498 -21.99 43.63 48.76
C VAL A 498 -21.33 43.39 50.13
N ASN A 499 -20.23 42.65 50.17
CA ASN A 499 -19.46 42.39 51.39
C ASN A 499 -18.52 43.53 51.81
N GLY A 500 -18.37 44.59 51.00
CA GLY A 500 -17.40 45.66 51.25
C GLY A 500 -15.94 45.19 51.13
N GLN A 501 -15.69 44.08 50.42
CA GLN A 501 -14.37 43.53 50.16
C GLN A 501 -13.94 43.90 48.74
N THR A 502 -12.65 44.20 48.55
CA THR A 502 -12.09 44.36 47.21
C THR A 502 -11.86 42.97 46.59
N PRO A 503 -12.42 42.70 45.40
CA PRO A 503 -12.20 41.44 44.68
C PRO A 503 -10.72 41.15 44.49
N THR A 504 -10.29 39.91 44.75
CA THR A 504 -8.90 39.49 44.57
C THR A 504 -8.55 39.41 43.08
N ARG A 505 -7.49 40.12 42.65
CA ARG A 505 -7.08 40.24 41.24
C ARG A 505 -6.79 38.90 40.55
N VAL A 506 -6.38 37.90 41.33
CA VAL A 506 -6.11 36.54 40.86
C VAL A 506 -7.33 35.96 40.15
N VAL A 507 -8.56 36.13 40.66
CA VAL A 507 -9.79 35.56 40.07
C VAL A 507 -10.21 36.25 38.76
N LEU A 508 -9.66 37.44 38.47
CA LEU A 508 -10.06 38.30 37.35
C LEU A 508 -9.09 38.28 36.17
N ASP A 509 -7.81 38.07 36.44
CA ASP A 509 -6.75 38.09 35.43
C ASP A 509 -6.22 36.66 35.13
N HIS A 510 -7.10 35.69 34.82
CA HIS A 510 -6.63 34.34 34.40
C HIS A 510 -6.06 34.28 32.97
N GLU A 511 -6.20 35.34 32.17
CA GLU A 511 -5.63 35.40 30.82
C GLU A 511 -4.16 35.87 30.79
N LYS A 512 -3.56 36.34 31.90
CA LYS A 512 -2.20 36.93 31.86
C LYS A 512 -1.19 36.43 32.90
N GLU A 513 -1.57 35.70 33.94
CA GLU A 513 -0.59 35.02 34.80
C GLU A 513 -0.30 33.61 34.26
N GLY A 514 0.54 33.58 33.22
CA GLY A 514 1.30 32.38 32.89
C GLY A 514 2.23 32.02 34.05
N MET A 515 2.19 30.75 34.45
CA MET A 515 3.10 30.07 35.38
C MET A 515 2.87 30.33 36.88
N THR A 516 2.02 29.50 37.50
CA THR A 516 2.31 28.96 38.83
C THR A 516 2.35 27.42 38.79
N PRO A 517 3.41 26.79 39.32
CA PRO A 517 3.70 25.37 39.13
C PRO A 517 3.01 24.50 40.20
N MET A 518 1.91 23.84 39.87
CA MET A 518 1.36 22.76 40.71
C MET A 518 0.64 21.71 39.86
N ALA A 519 1.42 20.76 39.34
CA ALA A 519 1.13 19.33 39.22
C ALA A 519 2.25 18.74 38.36
N GLU A 520 3.16 18.02 39.01
CA GLU A 520 4.06 17.09 38.33
C GLU A 520 3.20 16.15 37.46
N GLU A 521 3.65 15.85 36.24
CA GLU A 521 2.96 15.12 35.14
C GLU A 521 2.28 15.96 34.03
N ALA A 522 2.82 17.13 33.69
CA ALA A 522 2.62 17.71 32.35
C ALA A 522 3.82 17.37 31.44
N PRO A 523 3.63 16.75 30.25
CA PRO A 523 4.74 16.44 29.35
C PRO A 523 5.39 17.74 28.86
N SER A 524 6.71 17.70 28.75
CA SER A 524 7.56 18.84 28.40
C SER A 524 7.15 19.46 27.06
N ILE A 525 7.07 20.79 27.06
CA ILE A 525 7.10 21.65 25.87
C ILE A 525 8.31 21.23 25.02
N GLY A 526 8.07 20.45 23.98
CA GLY A 526 9.09 19.84 23.14
C GLY A 526 8.60 18.63 22.34
N GLU A 527 7.50 17.99 22.74
CA GLU A 527 6.85 16.97 21.91
C GLU A 527 6.04 17.64 20.81
N ILE A 528 6.56 17.57 19.58
CA ILE A 528 5.80 17.74 18.34
C ILE A 528 4.45 17.03 18.54
N SER A 529 3.35 17.77 18.38
CA SER A 529 2.01 17.20 18.60
C SER A 529 1.88 15.89 17.83
N LYS A 530 1.25 14.85 18.39
CA LYS A 530 1.07 13.57 17.67
C LYS A 530 0.48 13.76 16.27
N LEU A 531 -0.29 14.84 16.09
CA LEU A 531 -0.82 15.32 14.81
C LEU A 531 0.25 15.83 13.84
N GLU A 532 1.30 16.47 14.36
CA GLU A 532 2.43 16.99 13.61
C GLU A 532 3.46 15.89 13.28
N HIS A 533 3.56 14.85 14.12
CA HIS A 533 4.18 13.58 13.74
C HIS A 533 3.42 12.90 12.58
N LEU A 534 2.09 12.86 12.64
CA LEU A 534 1.25 12.38 11.52
C LEU A 534 1.46 13.23 10.26
N ARG A 535 1.51 14.56 10.37
CA ARG A 535 1.78 15.49 9.27
C ARG A 535 3.13 15.23 8.59
N ASN A 536 4.19 15.02 9.38
CA ASN A 536 5.52 14.71 8.86
C ASN A 536 5.60 13.32 8.21
N HIS A 537 4.79 12.37 8.66
CA HIS A 537 4.78 11.01 8.12
C HIS A 537 3.93 10.85 6.85
N LEU A 538 2.93 11.72 6.65
CA LEU A 538 1.96 11.64 5.54
C LEU A 538 2.43 12.29 4.23
N LYS A 539 3.54 13.04 4.22
CA LYS A 539 4.34 13.53 3.06
C LYS A 539 3.62 13.79 1.72
N ASN A 540 2.36 14.19 1.75
CA ASN A 540 1.52 14.59 0.62
C ASN A 540 0.69 15.77 1.10
N ASP A 541 0.53 16.78 0.23
CA ASP A 541 -0.22 18.02 0.47
C ASP A 541 -1.72 17.75 0.70
N MET A 542 -2.07 17.15 1.83
CA MET A 542 -3.43 17.20 2.35
C MET A 542 -3.59 18.48 3.18
N PRO A 543 -4.57 19.34 2.88
CA PRO A 543 -4.90 20.49 3.71
C PRO A 543 -5.52 19.98 5.02
N LEU A 544 -4.67 19.64 5.98
CA LEU A 544 -5.02 19.17 7.33
C LEU A 544 -5.50 20.31 8.25
N HIS A 545 -5.87 21.46 7.68
CA HIS A 545 -6.41 22.62 8.42
C HIS A 545 -7.62 22.22 9.29
N ASP A 546 -8.40 21.23 8.87
CA ASP A 546 -9.60 20.80 9.61
C ASP A 546 -9.27 20.04 10.91
N LEU A 547 -8.04 19.55 11.08
CA LEU A 547 -7.57 18.88 12.29
C LEU A 547 -6.89 19.84 13.28
N GLU A 548 -6.61 21.09 12.88
CA GLU A 548 -6.10 22.12 13.81
C GLU A 548 -7.13 22.46 14.89
N SER A 549 -8.41 22.32 14.58
CA SER A 549 -9.53 22.48 15.53
C SER A 549 -9.51 21.53 16.73
N LEU A 550 -8.79 20.40 16.65
CA LEU A 550 -8.62 19.47 17.78
C LEU A 550 -7.53 19.91 18.77
N ASN A 551 -6.66 20.85 18.37
CA ASN A 551 -5.48 21.27 19.15
C ASN A 551 -5.88 22.03 20.44
N ASP A 552 -7.12 22.51 20.52
CA ASP A 552 -7.66 23.28 21.64
C ASP A 552 -8.17 22.44 22.83
N THR A 553 -7.92 21.13 22.83
CA THR A 553 -8.35 20.29 23.97
C THR A 553 -7.57 20.65 25.25
N VAL A 554 -6.30 21.06 25.12
CA VAL A 554 -5.46 21.45 26.26
C VAL A 554 -5.86 22.83 26.81
N THR A 555 -6.24 23.77 25.93
CA THR A 555 -6.78 25.08 26.33
C THR A 555 -8.14 24.91 27.01
N LEU A 556 -9.01 24.04 26.49
CA LEU A 556 -10.28 23.70 27.12
C LEU A 556 -10.10 23.15 28.54
N ALA A 557 -9.16 22.22 28.75
CA ALA A 557 -8.88 21.66 30.07
C ALA A 557 -8.43 22.73 31.08
N ARG A 558 -7.64 23.73 30.65
CA ARG A 558 -7.24 24.88 31.47
C ARG A 558 -8.42 25.79 31.82
N ASN A 559 -9.32 26.04 30.85
CA ASN A 559 -10.51 26.84 31.07
C ASN A 559 -11.47 26.17 32.07
N VAL A 560 -11.60 24.85 32.02
CA VAL A 560 -12.38 24.11 33.03
C VAL A 560 -11.76 24.24 34.44
N CYS A 561 -10.44 24.13 34.57
CA CYS A 561 -9.77 24.32 35.86
C CYS A 561 -9.99 25.74 36.42
N THR A 562 -9.91 26.74 35.54
CA THR A 562 -10.21 28.15 35.84
C THR A 562 -11.62 28.31 36.40
N VAL A 563 -12.64 27.78 35.71
CA VAL A 563 -14.03 27.83 36.15
C VAL A 563 -14.22 27.17 37.52
N VAL A 564 -13.58 26.02 37.76
CA VAL A 564 -13.63 25.33 39.05
C VAL A 564 -13.07 26.19 40.18
N ASP A 565 -11.95 26.87 39.96
CA ASP A 565 -11.34 27.74 40.97
C ASP A 565 -12.16 29.02 41.19
N GLN A 566 -12.71 29.62 40.14
CA GLN A 566 -13.66 30.73 40.25
C GLN A 566 -14.88 30.36 41.09
N ILE A 567 -15.46 29.16 40.89
CA ILE A 567 -16.59 28.67 41.69
C ILE A 567 -16.20 28.53 43.17
N LYS A 568 -15.00 28.02 43.48
CA LYS A 568 -14.53 27.93 44.88
C LYS A 568 -14.42 29.31 45.53
N HIS A 569 -13.85 30.28 44.83
CA HIS A 569 -13.74 31.65 45.34
C HIS A 569 -15.11 32.32 45.54
N LEU A 570 -16.03 32.13 44.58
CA LEU A 570 -17.40 32.58 44.69
C LEU A 570 -18.10 31.97 45.92
N LYS A 571 -17.98 30.65 46.10
CA LYS A 571 -18.55 29.94 47.23
C LYS A 571 -18.05 30.49 48.57
N ASN A 572 -16.74 30.66 48.71
CA ASN A 572 -16.14 31.21 49.94
C ASN A 572 -16.61 32.66 50.19
N ALA A 573 -16.73 33.48 49.14
CA ALA A 573 -17.23 34.84 49.26
C ALA A 573 -18.71 34.88 49.71
N ILE A 574 -19.54 33.97 49.19
CA ILE A 574 -20.95 33.81 49.59
C ILE A 574 -21.04 33.30 51.04
N GLU A 575 -20.23 32.31 51.44
CA GLU A 575 -20.18 31.81 52.82
C GLU A 575 -19.82 32.94 53.80
N ASN A 576 -18.82 33.77 53.45
CA ASN A 576 -18.48 34.98 54.19
C ASN A 576 -19.64 35.99 54.24
N THR A 577 -20.38 36.20 53.14
CA THR A 577 -21.60 37.04 53.14
C THR A 577 -22.63 36.51 54.13
N ILE A 578 -22.84 35.20 54.16
CA ILE A 578 -23.80 34.55 55.05
C ILE A 578 -23.36 34.72 56.51
N GLU A 579 -22.08 34.55 56.83
CA GLU A 579 -21.55 34.78 58.18
C GLU A 579 -21.62 36.25 58.62
N LEU A 580 -21.30 37.19 57.73
CA LEU A 580 -21.48 38.63 57.96
C LEU A 580 -22.95 38.99 58.20
N SER A 581 -23.88 38.34 57.50
CA SER A 581 -25.32 38.54 57.71
C SER A 581 -25.81 38.00 59.06
N LYS A 582 -25.24 36.87 59.53
CA LYS A 582 -25.53 36.28 60.85
C LYS A 582 -25.00 37.18 61.98
N THR A 583 -23.76 37.64 61.87
CA THR A 583 -23.17 38.58 62.86
C THR A 583 -23.87 39.94 62.89
N LYS A 584 -24.34 40.47 61.74
CA LYS A 584 -25.23 41.65 61.71
C LYS A 584 -26.56 41.42 62.41
N ARG A 585 -27.17 40.24 62.27
CA ARG A 585 -28.40 39.87 63.01
C ARG A 585 -28.17 39.81 64.51
N ASP A 586 -27.07 39.19 64.96
CA ASP A 586 -26.72 39.12 66.38
C ASP A 586 -26.39 40.50 66.97
N SER A 587 -25.73 41.38 66.19
CA SER A 587 -25.48 42.78 66.56
C SER A 587 -26.77 43.61 66.63
N SER A 588 -27.75 43.34 65.76
CA SER A 588 -29.07 43.99 65.80
C SER A 588 -29.91 43.54 67.00
N ASN A 589 -29.79 42.27 67.42
CA ASN A 589 -30.41 41.77 68.64
C ASN A 589 -29.75 42.36 69.91
N GLY A 590 -28.43 42.57 69.92
CA GLY A 590 -27.73 43.26 71.01
C GLY A 590 -28.13 44.75 71.16
N SER A 591 -28.52 45.41 70.07
CA SER A 591 -28.99 46.81 70.11
C SER A 591 -30.44 46.94 70.65
N TYR A 592 -31.24 45.87 70.59
CA TYR A 592 -32.58 45.83 71.20
C TYR A 592 -32.54 45.59 72.72
N GLU A 593 -31.51 44.94 73.27
CA GLU A 593 -31.31 44.86 74.73
C GLU A 593 -30.70 46.12 75.34
N GLY A 594 -29.82 46.83 74.63
CA GLY A 594 -29.27 48.12 75.06
C GLY A 594 -30.31 49.25 75.20
N GLY A 595 -31.39 49.19 74.42
CA GLY A 595 -32.52 50.13 74.48
C GLY A 595 -33.50 49.87 75.63
N ARG A 596 -33.65 48.62 76.09
CA ARG A 596 -34.49 48.28 77.26
C ARG A 596 -33.82 48.67 78.58
N THR A 597 -32.50 48.53 78.69
CA THR A 597 -31.77 48.81 79.93
C THR A 597 -31.72 50.31 80.26
N ARG A 598 -31.76 51.19 79.25
CA ARG A 598 -31.86 52.65 79.47
C ARG A 598 -33.30 53.11 79.79
N ARG A 599 -34.34 52.45 79.27
CA ARG A 599 -35.73 52.73 79.68
C ARG A 599 -36.04 52.20 81.09
N CYS A 600 -35.49 51.06 81.50
CA CYS A 600 -35.72 50.52 82.85
C CYS A 600 -35.01 51.31 83.97
N ARG A 601 -33.92 52.04 83.70
CA ARG A 601 -33.34 52.95 84.72
C ARG A 601 -34.18 54.20 84.93
N PHE A 602 -34.75 54.78 83.88
CA PHE A 602 -35.59 55.97 84.00
C PHE A 602 -36.88 55.73 84.79
N TYR A 603 -37.44 54.51 84.75
CA TYR A 603 -38.61 54.18 85.58
C TYR A 603 -38.26 53.75 87.02
N ARG A 604 -37.00 53.39 87.31
CA ARG A 604 -36.57 53.04 88.68
C ARG A 604 -36.16 54.25 89.53
N GLU A 605 -35.66 55.32 88.92
CA GLU A 605 -35.38 56.57 89.68
C GLU A 605 -36.62 57.43 89.92
N ARG A 606 -37.72 57.21 89.20
CA ARG A 606 -38.99 57.94 89.40
C ARG A 606 -39.94 57.28 90.42
N LEU A 607 -39.60 56.10 90.92
CA LEU A 607 -40.35 55.31 91.92
C LEU A 607 -39.65 55.23 93.29
N LEU A 608 -38.64 56.09 93.52
CA LEU A 608 -38.04 56.35 94.83
C LEU A 608 -38.35 57.77 95.36
N TYR A 609 -39.30 58.46 94.71
CA TYR A 609 -39.92 59.72 95.14
C TYR A 609 -41.46 59.67 95.05
N LEU A 610 -42.02 58.49 95.33
CA LEU A 610 -43.40 58.14 95.72
C LEU A 610 -43.33 56.74 96.32
#